data_AF-A0A343W0C0-F1
#
_entry.id   AF-A0A343W0C0-F1
#
_cell.length_a   1.000
_cell.length_b   1.000
_cell.length_c   1.000
_cell.angle_alpha   90.00
_cell.angle_beta   90.00
_cell.angle_gamma   90.00
#
_symmetry.space_group_name_H-M   'P 1'
#
loop_
_entity.id
_entity.type
_entity.pdbx_description
1 polymer ?
#
loop_
_entity_poly.entity_id
_entity_poly.type
_entity_poly.pdbx_seq_one_letter_code
_entity_poly.pdbx_strand_id
1 'polypeptide(L)'
;RDLFYALWIPDLFMKRVKENGTWTLMCPNECPGLSETWGPDFEKLYIKYEEEGLGKKVVQAQDLWFAILQSQIETGTPYMLYKDACNAKSNQQNLGTIKCSNLCCEIIEYTSPTEIAVCNLASIALSRFVDVEKREFNFKKLRDITRIITRNLDTIIDRNYYPVKEAETSNKRHRPIGIG
;
A
#
# COMPACT_ATOMS: atom_id res chain seq x y z
N ARG A 1 5.14 22.72 -5.80
CA ARG A 1 3.99 21.83 -5.45
C ARG A 1 4.34 20.45 -6.00
N ASP A 2 5.51 19.93 -5.63
CA ASP A 2 6.22 18.94 -6.44
C ASP A 2 6.15 17.53 -5.82
N LEU A 3 5.38 17.41 -4.74
CA LEU A 3 5.09 16.17 -4.04
C LEU A 3 3.71 15.65 -4.42
N PHE A 4 3.58 14.33 -4.40
CA PHE A 4 2.30 13.62 -4.49
C PHE A 4 1.88 13.18 -3.09
N TYR A 5 0.58 13.24 -2.81
CA TYR A 5 0.02 12.92 -1.49
C TYR A 5 -0.83 11.66 -1.55
N ALA A 6 -0.73 10.82 -0.52
CA ALA A 6 -1.50 9.60 -0.37
C ALA A 6 -1.93 9.42 1.08
N LEU A 7 -3.07 8.76 1.28
CA LEU A 7 -3.57 8.37 2.59
C LEU A 7 -3.48 6.85 2.78
N TRP A 8 -2.95 6.45 3.93
CA TRP A 8 -2.88 5.06 4.39
C TRP A 8 -3.95 4.83 5.47
N ILE A 9 -5.14 4.44 5.03
CA ILE A 9 -6.39 4.59 5.77
C ILE A 9 -6.71 3.31 6.55
N PRO A 10 -6.82 3.35 7.89
CA PRO A 10 -7.33 2.22 8.67
C PRO A 10 -8.84 2.06 8.50
N ASP A 11 -9.34 0.83 8.57
CA ASP A 11 -10.77 0.51 8.47
C ASP A 11 -11.59 1.25 9.54
N LEU A 12 -11.01 1.45 10.74
CA LEU A 12 -11.63 2.19 11.83
C LEU A 12 -12.05 3.60 11.43
N PHE A 13 -11.23 4.30 10.63
CA PHE A 13 -11.59 5.63 10.15
C PHE A 13 -12.85 5.57 9.29
N MET A 14 -12.90 4.63 8.34
CA MET A 14 -14.06 4.45 7.48
C MET A 14 -15.32 4.04 8.25
N LYS A 15 -15.18 3.20 9.29
CA LYS A 15 -16.28 2.86 10.22
C LYS A 15 -16.82 4.12 10.92
N ARG A 16 -15.93 4.93 11.51
CA ARG A 16 -16.30 6.18 12.22
C ARG A 16 -16.94 7.21 11.27
N VAL A 17 -16.48 7.34 10.04
CA VAL A 17 -17.12 8.20 9.02
C VAL A 17 -18.56 7.76 8.75
N LYS A 18 -18.77 6.46 8.51
CA LYS A 18 -20.08 5.88 8.22
C LYS A 18 -21.07 6.03 9.37
N GLU A 19 -20.60 5.86 10.59
CA GLU A 19 -21.40 5.93 11.82
C GLU A 19 -21.61 7.37 12.33
N ASN A 20 -21.05 8.37 11.63
CA ASN A 20 -21.00 9.76 12.10
C ASN A 20 -20.41 9.89 13.51
N GLY A 21 -19.35 9.11 13.76
CA GLY A 21 -18.60 9.11 15.01
C GLY A 21 -17.48 10.15 15.01
N THR A 22 -16.80 10.25 16.15
CA THR A 22 -15.62 11.09 16.31
C THR A 22 -14.34 10.40 15.83
N TRP A 23 -13.36 11.22 15.46
CA TRP A 23 -12.00 10.83 15.15
C TRP A 23 -11.00 11.66 15.97
N THR A 24 -9.99 11.01 16.51
CA THR A 24 -8.99 11.58 17.41
C THR A 24 -7.65 11.67 16.69
N LEU A 25 -7.17 12.91 16.54
CA LEU A 25 -5.86 13.21 15.99
C LEU A 25 -4.81 13.02 17.09
N MET A 26 -3.80 12.20 16.82
CA MET A 26 -2.78 11.80 17.80
C MET A 26 -1.38 12.19 17.35
N CYS A 27 -0.51 12.46 18.33
CA CYS A 27 0.92 12.66 18.10
C CYS A 27 1.64 11.30 18.16
N PRO A 28 2.43 10.89 17.15
CA PRO A 28 3.08 9.57 17.16
C PRO A 28 4.13 9.41 18.27
N ASN A 29 4.64 10.51 18.83
CA ASN A 29 5.54 10.47 19.99
C ASN A 29 4.81 10.13 21.30
N GLU A 30 3.53 10.53 21.42
CA GLU A 30 2.71 10.27 22.61
C GLU A 30 1.87 8.99 22.47
N CYS A 31 1.51 8.66 21.23
CA CYS A 31 0.75 7.48 20.85
C CYS A 31 1.60 6.57 19.93
N PRO A 32 2.74 6.02 20.40
CA PRO A 32 3.63 5.22 19.56
C PRO A 32 2.98 3.91 19.11
N GLY A 33 3.47 3.35 18.00
CA GLY A 33 3.09 2.02 17.52
C GLY A 33 1.87 1.96 16.61
N LEU A 34 1.10 3.05 16.44
CA LEU A 34 -0.06 3.07 15.53
C LEU A 34 0.31 2.79 14.06
N SER A 35 1.51 3.19 13.63
CA SER A 35 2.04 2.84 12.30
C SER A 35 2.53 1.40 12.18
N GLU A 36 2.76 0.74 13.31
CA GLU A 36 3.34 -0.61 13.41
C GLU A 36 2.29 -1.70 13.63
N THR A 37 1.03 -1.35 13.80
CA THR A 37 -0.11 -2.27 13.95
C THR A 37 -1.15 -2.02 12.86
N TRP A 38 -1.99 -3.01 12.56
CA TRP A 38 -3.10 -2.88 11.59
C TRP A 38 -4.30 -3.71 12.07
N GLY A 39 -5.47 -3.49 11.47
CA GLY A 39 -6.69 -4.24 11.77
C GLY A 39 -7.08 -4.19 13.26
N PRO A 40 -7.47 -5.32 13.87
CA PRO A 40 -7.89 -5.37 15.27
C PRO A 40 -6.85 -4.84 16.28
N ASP A 41 -5.56 -5.05 16.02
CA ASP A 41 -4.49 -4.57 16.92
C ASP A 41 -4.33 -3.06 16.86
N PHE A 42 -4.52 -2.46 15.66
CA PHE A 42 -4.59 -1.02 15.51
C PHE A 42 -5.81 -0.45 16.23
N GLU A 43 -6.99 -1.05 16.04
CA GLU A 43 -8.23 -0.59 16.68
C GLU A 43 -8.11 -0.58 18.20
N LYS A 44 -7.63 -1.69 18.77
CA LYS A 44 -7.42 -1.81 20.21
C LYS A 44 -6.45 -0.77 20.76
N LEU A 45 -5.31 -0.58 20.09
CA LEU A 45 -4.29 0.38 20.53
C LEU A 45 -4.78 1.82 20.41
N TYR A 46 -5.44 2.15 19.31
CA TYR A 46 -6.00 3.48 19.07
C TYR A 46 -7.08 3.82 20.11
N ILE A 47 -8.04 2.92 20.37
CA ILE A 47 -9.10 3.13 21.36
C ILE A 47 -8.51 3.27 22.77
N LYS A 48 -7.51 2.46 23.13
CA LYS A 48 -6.79 2.60 24.39
C LYS A 48 -6.23 4.01 24.57
N TYR A 49 -5.60 4.59 23.54
CA TYR A 49 -5.08 5.95 23.60
C TYR A 49 -6.19 7.02 23.66
N GLU A 50 -7.37 6.76 23.09
CA GLU A 50 -8.55 7.62 23.31
C GLU A 50 -8.99 7.60 24.78
N GLU A 51 -9.07 6.41 25.40
CA GLU A 51 -9.46 6.21 26.80
C GLU A 51 -8.46 6.81 27.80
N GLU A 52 -7.17 6.76 27.48
CA GLU A 52 -6.09 7.37 28.28
C GLU A 52 -6.00 8.90 28.10
N GLY A 53 -6.82 9.49 27.23
CA GLY A 53 -6.84 10.94 27.00
C GLY A 53 -5.59 11.48 26.29
N LEU A 54 -4.86 10.64 25.56
CA LEU A 54 -3.62 11.01 24.85
C LEU A 54 -3.88 11.67 23.48
N GLY A 55 -5.15 11.88 23.12
CA GLY A 55 -5.55 12.59 21.91
C GLY A 55 -5.18 14.07 21.93
N LYS A 56 -4.68 14.60 20.81
CA LYS A 56 -4.39 16.04 20.67
C LYS A 56 -5.62 16.87 20.32
N LYS A 57 -6.50 16.31 19.49
CA LYS A 57 -7.72 16.97 19.04
C LYS A 57 -8.73 15.93 18.63
N VAL A 58 -9.98 16.09 19.06
CA VAL A 58 -11.11 15.28 18.60
C VAL A 58 -11.91 16.10 17.59
N VAL A 59 -12.26 15.49 16.47
CA VAL A 59 -13.08 16.08 15.39
C VAL A 59 -14.20 15.11 15.01
N GLN A 60 -15.21 15.58 14.27
CA GLN A 60 -16.11 14.64 13.61
C GLN A 60 -15.36 13.93 12.49
N ALA A 61 -15.51 12.62 12.37
CA ALA A 61 -14.84 11.86 11.31
C ALA A 61 -15.27 12.36 9.93
N GLN A 62 -16.54 12.77 9.78
CA GLN A 62 -17.07 13.34 8.54
C GLN A 62 -16.43 14.68 8.18
N ASP A 63 -16.05 15.53 9.13
CA ASP A 63 -15.36 16.79 8.83
C ASP A 63 -14.01 16.52 8.14
N LEU A 64 -13.25 15.54 8.65
CA LEU A 64 -12.00 15.13 8.03
C LEU A 64 -12.25 14.47 6.66
N TRP A 65 -13.30 13.67 6.54
CA TRP A 65 -13.71 13.08 5.26
C TRP A 65 -14.05 14.15 4.21
N PHE A 66 -14.81 15.18 4.57
CA PHE A 66 -15.12 16.30 3.67
C PHE A 66 -13.86 17.06 3.26
N ALA A 67 -12.89 17.25 4.16
CA ALA A 67 -11.61 17.86 3.81
C ALA A 67 -10.82 17.02 2.78
N ILE A 68 -10.85 15.69 2.91
CA ILE A 68 -10.23 14.77 1.93
C ILE A 68 -10.91 14.91 0.56
N LEU A 69 -12.25 14.88 0.53
CA LEU A 69 -13.03 15.04 -0.70
C LEU A 69 -12.77 16.39 -1.37
N GLN A 70 -12.75 17.47 -0.59
CA GLN A 70 -12.45 18.81 -1.09
C GLN A 70 -11.06 18.87 -1.76
N SER A 71 -10.03 18.31 -1.12
CA SER A 71 -8.69 18.20 -1.71
C SER A 71 -8.70 17.41 -3.02
N GLN A 72 -9.43 16.30 -3.08
CA GLN A 72 -9.55 15.48 -4.28
C GLN A 72 -10.26 16.22 -5.42
N ILE A 73 -11.30 16.99 -5.12
CA ILE A 73 -11.99 17.83 -6.11
C ILE A 73 -11.04 18.90 -6.67
N GLU A 74 -10.25 19.53 -5.81
CA GLU A 74 -9.35 20.62 -6.21
C GLU A 74 -8.09 20.15 -6.95
N THR A 75 -7.57 18.97 -6.59
CA THR A 75 -6.22 18.56 -7.01
C THR A 75 -6.14 17.15 -7.62
N GLY A 76 -7.20 16.35 -7.53
CA GLY A 76 -7.16 14.92 -7.84
C GLY A 76 -6.43 14.06 -6.79
N THR A 77 -5.96 14.65 -5.69
CA THR A 77 -5.19 13.98 -4.62
C THR A 77 -5.76 14.33 -3.23
N PRO A 78 -5.56 13.50 -2.18
CA PRO A 78 -4.63 12.38 -2.09
C PRO A 78 -5.12 11.07 -2.72
N TYR A 79 -4.18 10.20 -3.07
CA TYR A 79 -4.45 8.79 -3.35
C TYR A 79 -5.05 8.10 -2.12
N MET A 80 -5.88 7.08 -2.35
CA MET A 80 -6.62 6.38 -1.30
C MET A 80 -6.18 4.93 -1.23
N LEU A 81 -5.55 4.55 -0.11
CA LEU A 81 -5.12 3.18 0.12
C LEU A 81 -5.63 2.69 1.46
N TYR A 82 -6.22 1.49 1.48
CA TYR A 82 -6.80 0.91 2.69
C TYR A 82 -5.78 0.02 3.38
N LYS A 83 -5.18 0.54 4.45
CA LYS A 83 -4.08 -0.05 5.22
C LYS A 83 -4.36 -1.50 5.60
N ASP A 84 -5.53 -1.75 6.17
CA ASP A 84 -5.86 -3.04 6.74
C ASP A 84 -6.08 -4.08 5.64
N ALA A 85 -6.74 -3.69 4.55
CA ALA A 85 -6.87 -4.53 3.37
C ALA A 85 -5.52 -4.87 2.72
N CYS A 86 -4.58 -3.91 2.67
CA CYS A 86 -3.25 -4.12 2.14
C CYS A 86 -2.44 -5.09 3.01
N ASN A 87 -2.47 -4.91 4.33
CA ASN A 87 -1.74 -5.77 5.26
C ASN A 87 -2.35 -7.18 5.35
N ALA A 88 -3.68 -7.30 5.47
CA ALA A 88 -4.37 -8.58 5.62
C ALA A 88 -4.15 -9.55 4.46
N LYS A 89 -3.99 -9.00 3.25
CA LYS A 89 -3.91 -9.78 2.00
C LYS A 89 -2.50 -9.83 1.42
N SER A 90 -1.51 -9.31 2.13
CA SER A 90 -0.12 -9.39 1.68
C SER A 90 0.50 -10.73 2.05
N ASN A 91 1.21 -11.32 1.10
CA ASN A 91 2.08 -12.48 1.36
C ASN A 91 3.33 -12.09 2.18
N GLN A 92 3.58 -10.80 2.37
CA GLN A 92 4.68 -10.26 3.20
C GLN A 92 4.22 -9.87 4.61
N GLN A 93 2.98 -10.16 5.02
CA GLN A 93 2.49 -9.83 6.36
C GLN A 93 3.33 -10.45 7.49
N ASN A 94 4.05 -11.54 7.20
CA ASN A 94 4.98 -12.20 8.11
C ASN A 94 6.23 -11.36 8.46
N LEU A 95 6.50 -10.28 7.72
CA LEU A 95 7.63 -9.38 7.96
C LEU A 95 7.31 -8.27 8.97
N GLY A 96 6.02 -8.02 9.20
CA GLY A 96 5.50 -6.93 10.02
C GLY A 96 4.52 -6.04 9.23
N THR A 97 4.12 -4.93 9.85
CA THR A 97 3.15 -4.00 9.26
C THR A 97 3.75 -3.24 8.09
N ILE A 98 3.09 -3.33 6.93
CA ILE A 98 3.36 -2.52 5.74
C ILE A 98 2.80 -1.12 5.97
N LYS A 99 3.67 -0.11 5.78
CA LYS A 99 3.44 1.27 6.22
C LYS A 99 3.01 2.22 5.11
N CYS A 100 3.23 1.85 3.85
CA CYS A 100 2.90 2.67 2.69
C CYS A 100 2.86 1.81 1.42
N SER A 101 2.49 2.45 0.31
CA SER A 101 2.70 1.95 -1.05
C SER A 101 3.79 2.77 -1.76
N ASN A 102 3.95 2.58 -3.06
CA ASN A 102 4.84 3.35 -3.92
C ASN A 102 4.13 4.59 -4.51
N LEU A 103 4.82 5.27 -5.44
CA LEU A 103 4.32 6.45 -6.14
C LEU A 103 3.00 6.22 -6.88
N CYS A 104 2.81 5.03 -7.46
CA CYS A 104 1.68 4.73 -8.36
C CYS A 104 0.59 3.85 -7.69
N CYS A 105 0.71 3.59 -6.39
CA CYS A 105 -0.26 2.88 -5.54
C CYS A 105 -0.48 1.39 -5.85
N GLU A 106 0.31 0.76 -6.72
CA GLU A 106 0.18 -0.65 -7.10
C GLU A 106 1.06 -1.59 -6.28
N ILE A 107 2.12 -1.08 -5.64
CA ILE A 107 3.09 -1.90 -4.91
C ILE A 107 2.85 -1.84 -3.41
N ILE A 108 2.69 -3.01 -2.79
CA ILE A 108 2.43 -3.18 -1.35
C ILE A 108 3.51 -4.11 -0.79
N GLU A 109 4.64 -3.51 -0.41
CA GLU A 109 5.83 -4.21 0.07
C GLU A 109 6.28 -3.65 1.43
N TYR A 110 6.87 -4.52 2.24
CA TYR A 110 7.38 -4.17 3.56
C TYR A 110 8.58 -3.21 3.48
N THR A 111 8.64 -2.27 4.42
CA THR A 111 9.77 -1.34 4.58
C THR A 111 10.14 -1.18 6.05
N SER A 112 11.42 -0.93 6.31
CA SER A 112 11.96 -0.69 7.65
C SER A 112 13.19 0.23 7.57
N PRO A 113 13.76 0.68 8.70
CA PRO A 113 14.99 1.48 8.68
C PRO A 113 16.17 0.81 7.97
N THR A 114 16.14 -0.52 7.82
CA THR A 114 17.20 -1.31 7.15
C THR A 114 16.79 -1.89 5.81
N GLU A 115 15.53 -1.68 5.37
CA GLU A 115 14.99 -2.27 4.14
C GLU A 115 14.14 -1.24 3.37
N ILE A 116 14.61 -0.91 2.17
CA ILE A 116 13.87 -0.07 1.21
C ILE A 116 13.33 -1.00 0.12
N ALA A 117 12.00 -1.11 -0.01
CA ALA A 117 11.34 -1.93 -1.02
C ALA A 117 11.68 -1.49 -2.45
N VAL A 118 11.68 -2.43 -3.40
CA VAL A 118 12.09 -2.19 -4.80
C VAL A 118 11.09 -2.81 -5.77
N CYS A 119 10.59 -1.99 -6.69
CA CYS A 119 9.60 -2.42 -7.67
C CYS A 119 10.27 -2.93 -8.95
N ASN A 120 10.31 -4.25 -9.16
CA ASN A 120 10.82 -4.87 -10.40
C ASN A 120 9.63 -5.13 -11.36
N LEU A 121 9.45 -4.28 -12.37
CA LEU A 121 8.20 -4.20 -13.13
C LEU A 121 8.30 -4.64 -14.59
N ALA A 122 7.25 -5.29 -15.10
CA ALA A 122 7.02 -5.50 -16.54
C ALA A 122 5.52 -5.49 -16.84
N SER A 123 5.15 -5.21 -18.09
CA SER A 123 3.75 -5.24 -18.55
C SER A 123 3.52 -6.19 -19.73
N ILE A 124 2.31 -6.76 -19.79
CA ILE A 124 1.88 -7.67 -20.85
C ILE A 124 0.88 -6.95 -21.78
N ALA A 125 1.21 -6.89 -23.07
CA ALA A 125 0.29 -6.37 -24.08
C ALA A 125 -0.88 -7.35 -24.34
N LEU A 126 -1.95 -7.27 -23.55
CA LEU A 126 -3.10 -8.19 -23.56
C LEU A 126 -3.77 -8.36 -24.94
N SER A 127 -3.73 -7.34 -25.80
CA SER A 127 -4.26 -7.39 -27.17
C SER A 127 -3.60 -8.45 -28.05
N ARG A 128 -2.35 -8.86 -27.74
CA ARG A 128 -1.60 -9.90 -28.49
C ARG A 128 -2.09 -11.34 -28.26
N PHE A 129 -3.06 -11.50 -27.36
CA PHE A 129 -3.63 -12.79 -27.01
C PHE A 129 -5.06 -12.96 -27.50
N VAL A 130 -5.62 -11.96 -28.20
CA VAL A 130 -6.95 -12.05 -28.82
C VAL A 130 -6.82 -12.63 -30.22
N ASP A 131 -7.53 -13.72 -30.48
CA ASP A 131 -7.82 -14.20 -31.83
C ASP A 131 -9.07 -13.46 -32.32
N VAL A 132 -8.89 -12.54 -33.27
CA VAL A 132 -9.96 -11.66 -33.76
C VAL A 132 -10.99 -12.42 -34.58
N GLU A 133 -10.56 -13.43 -35.35
CA GLU A 133 -11.43 -14.22 -36.20
C GLU A 133 -12.33 -15.13 -35.36
N LYS A 134 -11.75 -15.79 -34.36
CA LYS A 134 -12.48 -16.69 -33.46
C LYS A 134 -13.17 -15.97 -32.31
N ARG A 135 -12.82 -14.69 -32.07
CA ARG A 135 -13.27 -13.89 -30.92
C ARG A 135 -12.94 -14.57 -29.58
N GLU A 136 -11.78 -15.20 -29.51
CA GLU A 136 -11.31 -15.96 -28.35
C GLU A 136 -10.06 -15.33 -27.74
N PHE A 137 -9.89 -15.52 -26.43
CA PHE A 137 -8.68 -15.10 -25.71
C PHE A 137 -7.79 -16.31 -25.44
N ASN A 138 -6.53 -16.24 -25.88
CA ASN A 138 -5.57 -17.33 -25.74
C ASN A 138 -4.88 -17.30 -24.36
N PHE A 139 -5.58 -17.83 -23.35
CA PHE A 139 -5.08 -17.93 -21.98
C PHE A 139 -3.84 -18.83 -21.85
N LYS A 140 -3.68 -19.84 -22.71
CA LYS A 140 -2.50 -20.72 -22.71
C LYS A 140 -1.24 -19.94 -23.06
N LYS A 141 -1.29 -19.17 -24.15
CA LYS A 141 -0.18 -18.31 -24.58
C LYS A 141 0.12 -17.23 -23.54
N LEU A 142 -0.91 -16.64 -22.92
CA LEU A 142 -0.72 -15.68 -21.82
C LEU A 142 0.09 -16.30 -20.69
N ARG A 143 -0.32 -17.47 -20.19
CA ARG A 143 0.40 -18.20 -19.13
C ARG A 143 1.85 -18.47 -19.48
N ASP A 144 2.13 -18.87 -20.71
CA ASP A 144 3.50 -19.17 -21.15
C ASP A 144 4.38 -17.91 -21.19
N ILE A 145 3.86 -16.78 -21.69
CA ILE A 145 4.57 -15.50 -21.67
C ILE A 145 4.77 -14.98 -20.25
N THR A 146 3.75 -15.04 -19.39
CA THR A 146 3.87 -14.64 -17.98
C THR A 146 4.99 -15.40 -17.27
N ARG A 147 5.11 -16.73 -17.50
CA ARG A 147 6.20 -17.55 -16.93
C ARG A 147 7.59 -17.06 -17.35
N ILE A 148 7.75 -16.63 -18.59
CA ILE A 148 9.02 -16.09 -19.10
C ILE A 148 9.33 -14.76 -18.41
N ILE A 149 8.35 -13.86 -18.33
CA ILE A 149 8.49 -12.55 -17.67
C ILE A 149 8.88 -12.73 -16.20
N THR A 150 8.25 -13.65 -15.47
CA THR A 150 8.60 -13.97 -14.08
C THR A 150 10.09 -14.32 -13.95
N ARG A 151 10.64 -15.17 -14.83
CA ARG A 151 12.07 -15.53 -14.81
C ARG A 151 12.98 -14.36 -15.16
N ASN A 152 12.55 -13.52 -16.11
CA ASN A 152 13.30 -12.34 -16.51
C ASN A 152 13.40 -11.32 -15.35
N LEU A 153 12.28 -11.04 -14.68
CA LEU A 153 12.25 -10.15 -13.53
C LEU A 153 13.07 -10.71 -12.35
N ASP A 154 12.99 -12.01 -12.09
CA ASP A 154 13.83 -12.65 -11.07
C ASP A 154 15.32 -12.52 -11.39
N THR A 155 15.71 -12.66 -12.66
CA THR A 155 17.10 -12.44 -13.10
C THR A 155 17.52 -10.97 -12.94
N ILE A 156 16.61 -10.02 -13.15
CA ILE A 156 16.89 -8.58 -12.97
C ILE A 156 17.26 -8.27 -11.53
N ILE A 157 16.62 -8.92 -10.54
CA ILE A 157 16.94 -8.71 -9.11
C ILE A 157 18.44 -8.93 -8.84
N ASP A 158 19.05 -9.94 -9.45
CA ASP A 158 20.47 -10.24 -9.23
C ASP A 158 21.42 -9.36 -10.06
N ARG A 159 20.95 -8.83 -11.19
CA ARG A 159 21.76 -8.02 -12.10
C ARG A 159 21.61 -6.52 -11.89
N ASN A 160 20.61 -6.08 -11.14
CA ASN A 160 20.31 -4.67 -10.95
C ASN A 160 21.44 -3.96 -10.19
N TYR A 161 21.66 -2.69 -10.53
CA TYR A 161 22.52 -1.80 -9.75
C TYR A 161 21.65 -1.07 -8.73
N TYR A 162 21.89 -1.33 -7.44
CA TYR A 162 21.12 -0.72 -6.36
C TYR A 162 21.79 0.59 -5.91
N PRO A 163 21.04 1.71 -5.85
CA PRO A 163 21.62 3.00 -5.45
C PRO A 163 21.95 3.06 -3.95
N VAL A 164 21.31 2.23 -3.13
CA VAL A 164 21.50 2.16 -1.67
C VAL A 164 21.45 0.72 -1.20
N LYS A 165 22.14 0.41 -0.09
CA LYS A 165 22.35 -0.97 0.39
C LYS A 165 21.06 -1.60 0.93
N GLU A 166 20.21 -0.79 1.54
CA GLU A 166 18.90 -1.17 2.09
C GLU A 166 17.96 -1.68 0.98
N ALA A 167 18.09 -1.12 -0.23
CA ALA A 167 17.34 -1.54 -1.41
C ALA A 167 17.81 -2.91 -1.92
N GLU A 168 19.13 -3.11 -2.02
CA GLU A 168 19.70 -4.42 -2.36
C GLU A 168 19.30 -5.48 -1.33
N THR A 169 19.36 -5.12 -0.04
CA THR A 169 19.02 -6.01 1.08
C THR A 169 17.57 -6.47 0.99
N SER A 170 16.63 -5.54 0.83
CA SER A 170 15.20 -5.87 0.70
C SER A 170 14.93 -6.76 -0.52
N ASN A 171 15.43 -6.34 -1.69
CA ASN A 171 15.11 -7.03 -2.95
C ASN A 171 15.71 -8.45 -3.00
N LYS A 172 16.94 -8.65 -2.47
CA LYS A 172 17.55 -9.99 -2.41
C LYS A 172 16.90 -10.91 -1.36
N ARG A 173 16.37 -10.34 -0.27
CA ARG A 173 15.75 -11.12 0.81
C ARG A 173 14.35 -11.63 0.43
N HIS A 174 13.54 -10.79 -0.20
CA HIS A 174 12.11 -11.08 -0.43
C HIS A 174 11.75 -11.31 -1.89
N ARG A 175 12.63 -10.89 -2.81
CA ARG A 175 12.52 -11.06 -4.27
C ARG A 175 11.14 -10.72 -4.87
N PRO A 176 10.52 -9.58 -4.52
CA PRO A 176 9.22 -9.21 -5.08
C PRO A 176 9.34 -8.82 -6.57
N ILE A 177 8.28 -9.10 -7.34
CA ILE A 177 8.16 -8.70 -8.74
C ILE A 177 6.74 -8.20 -9.02
N GLY A 178 6.58 -7.24 -9.94
CA GLY A 178 5.30 -6.71 -10.38
C GLY A 178 5.07 -6.96 -11.87
N ILE A 179 4.05 -7.76 -12.20
CA ILE A 179 3.63 -7.99 -13.59
C ILE A 179 2.25 -7.36 -13.78
N GLY A 180 2.16 -6.42 -14.71
CA GLY A 180 0.92 -5.75 -15.13
C GLY A 180 0.51 -6.03 -16.57
#